data_AF-A0AA37XIY3-F1
#
_entry.id   AF-A0AA37XIY3-F1
#
_cell.length_a   1.000
_cell.length_b   1.000
_cell.length_c   1.000
_cell.angle_alpha   90.00
_cell.angle_beta   90.00
_cell.angle_gamma   90.00
#
_symmetry.space_group_name_H-M   'P 1'
#
loop_
_entity.id
_entity.type
_entity.pdbx_description
1 polymer ?
#
loop_
_entity_poly.entity_id
_entity_poly.type
_entity_poly.pdbx_seq_one_letter_code
_entity_poly.pdbx_strand_id
1 'polypeptide(L)'
;MARTPTPDQAVELARAAQETRIDSVRELAVTRQAVTDAQAESAALLARAQQEASDLVKNAELADVRAYDAAVNAGWSQAELRKIGLPPAAKTTRVARRRRTAAAPTPDPVPQSAEQELQQHEGHPS
;
A
#
# COMPACT_ATOMS: atom_id res chain seq x y z
N MET A 1 -16.61 12.46 -64.54
CA MET A 1 -16.44 13.92 -64.38
C MET A 1 -16.62 14.25 -62.91
N ALA A 2 -15.53 14.57 -62.19
CA ALA A 2 -15.65 15.01 -60.81
C ALA A 2 -16.32 16.40 -60.82
N ARG A 3 -17.49 16.50 -60.19
CA ARG A 3 -18.23 17.76 -60.10
C ARG A 3 -17.57 18.56 -58.98
N THR A 4 -16.90 19.65 -59.31
CA THR A 4 -16.33 20.54 -58.29
C THR A 4 -17.47 21.09 -57.45
N PRO A 5 -17.46 20.90 -56.11
CA PRO A 5 -18.52 21.41 -55.25
C PRO A 5 -18.59 22.92 -55.33
N THR A 6 -19.80 23.47 -55.22
CA THR A 6 -19.97 24.93 -55.10
C THR A 6 -19.34 25.42 -53.78
N PRO A 7 -19.04 26.73 -53.64
CA PRO A 7 -18.48 27.28 -52.42
C PRO A 7 -19.27 26.88 -51.16
N ASP A 8 -20.61 26.97 -51.21
CA ASP A 8 -21.47 26.61 -50.08
C ASP A 8 -21.38 25.11 -49.75
N GLN A 9 -21.40 24.25 -50.77
CA GLN A 9 -21.23 22.80 -50.59
C GLN A 9 -19.86 22.44 -50.01
N ALA A 10 -18.79 23.13 -50.43
CA ALA A 10 -17.46 22.90 -49.89
C ALA A 10 -17.40 23.28 -48.39
N VAL A 11 -18.07 24.36 -47.99
CA VAL A 11 -18.17 24.77 -46.57
C VAL A 11 -18.99 23.76 -45.77
N GLU A 12 -20.13 23.28 -46.28
CA GLU A 12 -20.93 22.25 -45.63
C GLU A 12 -20.16 20.95 -45.43
N LEU A 13 -19.44 20.48 -46.46
CA LEU A 13 -18.59 19.29 -46.37
C LEU A 13 -17.45 19.48 -45.35
N ALA A 14 -16.81 20.65 -45.33
CA ALA A 14 -15.77 20.95 -44.36
C ALA A 14 -16.30 20.98 -42.92
N ARG A 15 -17.50 21.53 -42.70
CA ARG A 15 -18.18 21.53 -41.40
C ARG A 15 -18.54 20.12 -40.96
N ALA A 16 -19.14 19.31 -41.83
CA ALA A 16 -19.47 17.92 -41.54
C ALA A 16 -18.21 17.12 -41.15
N ALA A 17 -17.13 17.26 -41.92
CA ALA A 17 -15.85 16.60 -41.61
C ALA A 17 -15.22 17.11 -40.30
N GLN A 18 -15.44 18.37 -39.94
CA GLN A 18 -14.99 18.90 -38.65
C GLN A 18 -15.82 18.35 -37.49
N GLU A 19 -17.15 18.27 -37.63
CA GLU A 19 -18.05 17.72 -36.61
C GLU A 19 -17.71 16.25 -36.34
N THR A 20 -17.56 15.43 -37.39
CA THR A 20 -17.15 14.02 -37.24
C THR A 20 -15.82 13.89 -36.48
N ARG A 21 -14.85 14.77 -36.73
CA ARG A 21 -13.58 14.78 -35.98
C ARG A 21 -13.80 15.16 -34.52
N ILE A 22 -14.62 16.16 -34.24
CA ILE A 22 -14.96 16.58 -32.87
C ILE A 22 -15.65 15.44 -32.12
N ASP A 23 -16.62 14.77 -32.74
CA ASP A 23 -17.33 13.63 -32.15
C ASP A 23 -16.38 12.47 -31.83
N SER A 24 -15.46 12.14 -32.74
CA SER A 24 -14.46 11.09 -32.49
C SER A 24 -13.55 11.41 -31.31
N VAL A 25 -13.17 12.68 -31.13
CA VAL A 25 -12.36 13.12 -30.00
C VAL A 25 -13.16 13.06 -28.70
N ARG A 26 -14.46 13.42 -28.75
CA ARG A 26 -15.35 13.31 -27.60
C ARG A 26 -15.50 11.86 -27.15
N GLU A 27 -15.75 10.94 -28.08
CA GLU A 27 -15.87 9.50 -27.79
C GLU A 27 -14.57 8.95 -27.18
N LEU A 28 -13.42 9.33 -27.75
CA LEU A 28 -12.12 8.95 -27.21
C LEU A 28 -11.91 9.46 -25.78
N ALA A 29 -12.30 10.72 -25.51
CA ALA A 29 -12.18 11.31 -24.18
C ALA A 29 -13.06 10.57 -23.17
N VAL A 30 -14.32 10.26 -23.52
CA VAL A 30 -15.23 9.47 -22.69
C VAL A 30 -14.63 8.09 -22.39
N THR A 31 -14.13 7.41 -23.42
CA THR A 31 -13.54 6.07 -23.27
C THR A 31 -12.32 6.09 -22.36
N ARG A 32 -11.44 7.08 -22.51
CA ARG A 32 -10.25 7.23 -21.64
C ARG A 32 -10.62 7.52 -20.20
N GLN A 33 -11.65 8.35 -19.98
CA GLN A 33 -12.16 8.60 -18.64
C GLN A 33 -12.70 7.31 -18.01
N ALA A 34 -13.52 6.56 -18.74
CA ALA A 34 -14.05 5.28 -18.26
C ALA A 34 -12.95 4.28 -17.89
N VAL A 35 -11.86 4.22 -18.67
CA VAL A 35 -10.68 3.40 -18.32
C VAL A 35 -10.03 3.86 -17.02
N THR A 36 -9.90 5.17 -16.82
CA THR A 36 -9.29 5.74 -15.61
C THR A 36 -10.17 5.44 -14.38
N ASP A 37 -11.48 5.60 -14.51
CA ASP A 37 -12.45 5.31 -13.46
C ASP A 37 -12.42 3.82 -13.09
N ALA A 38 -12.42 2.93 -14.09
CA ALA A 38 -12.33 1.49 -13.87
C ALA A 38 -11.02 1.07 -13.18
N GLN A 39 -9.90 1.72 -13.52
CA GLN A 39 -8.62 1.48 -12.85
C GLN A 39 -8.65 1.92 -11.39
N ALA A 40 -9.23 3.10 -11.10
CA ALA A 40 -9.38 3.60 -9.73
C ALA A 40 -10.28 2.69 -8.88
N GLU A 41 -11.42 2.26 -9.43
CA GLU A 41 -12.34 1.34 -8.76
C GLU A 41 -11.67 -0.02 -8.49
N SER A 42 -10.98 -0.58 -9.49
CA SER A 42 -10.27 -1.85 -9.34
C SER A 42 -9.18 -1.77 -8.28
N ALA A 43 -8.42 -0.66 -8.22
CA ALA A 43 -7.39 -0.47 -7.21
C ALA A 43 -7.98 -0.41 -5.79
N ALA A 44 -9.10 0.28 -5.61
CA ALA A 44 -9.80 0.36 -4.33
C ALA A 44 -10.33 -1.02 -3.89
N LEU A 45 -10.91 -1.79 -4.82
CA LEU A 45 -11.39 -3.15 -4.55
C LEU A 45 -10.26 -4.08 -4.14
N LEU A 46 -9.13 -4.05 -4.84
CA LEU A 46 -7.96 -4.86 -4.49
C LEU A 46 -7.40 -4.50 -3.11
N ALA A 47 -7.28 -3.20 -2.80
CA ALA A 47 -6.80 -2.75 -1.49
C ALA A 47 -7.71 -3.25 -0.36
N ARG A 48 -9.04 -3.17 -0.54
CA ARG A 48 -10.00 -3.70 0.42
C ARG A 48 -9.89 -5.21 0.59
N ALA A 49 -9.82 -5.97 -0.51
CA ALA A 49 -9.70 -7.42 -0.46
C ALA A 49 -8.40 -7.86 0.23
N GLN A 50 -7.29 -7.17 -0.03
CA GLN A 50 -6.01 -7.43 0.65
C GLN A 50 -6.10 -7.16 2.15
N GLN A 51 -6.78 -6.08 2.54
CA GLN A 51 -6.98 -5.77 3.95
C GLN A 51 -7.84 -6.83 4.65
N GLU A 52 -8.97 -7.21 4.05
CA GLU A 52 -9.85 -8.25 4.60
C GLU A 52 -9.12 -9.60 4.73
N ALA A 53 -8.35 -10.00 3.71
CA ALA A 53 -7.55 -11.22 3.77
C ALA A 53 -6.46 -11.16 4.86
N SER A 54 -5.78 -10.02 4.98
CA SER A 54 -4.77 -9.78 6.02
C SER A 54 -5.38 -9.90 7.42
N ASP A 55 -6.57 -9.33 7.62
CA ASP A 55 -7.25 -9.35 8.92
C ASP A 55 -7.80 -10.74 9.25
N LEU A 56 -8.29 -11.48 8.26
CA LEU A 56 -8.68 -12.89 8.43
C LEU A 56 -7.49 -13.73 8.91
N VAL A 57 -6.33 -13.61 8.24
CA VAL A 57 -5.11 -14.35 8.62
C VAL A 57 -4.66 -13.95 10.03
N LYS A 58 -4.59 -12.65 10.33
CA LYS A 58 -4.21 -12.17 11.68
C LYS A 58 -5.13 -12.72 12.75
N ASN A 59 -6.44 -12.71 12.52
CA ASN A 59 -7.42 -13.19 13.49
C ASN A 59 -7.30 -14.70 13.71
N ALA A 60 -7.10 -15.47 12.63
CA ALA A 60 -6.86 -16.91 12.72
C ALA A 60 -5.58 -17.22 13.52
N GLU A 61 -4.49 -16.50 13.27
CA GLU A 61 -3.23 -16.68 14.01
C GLU A 61 -3.36 -16.28 15.49
N LEU A 62 -4.12 -15.22 15.80
CA LEU A 62 -4.40 -14.84 17.19
C LEU A 62 -5.26 -15.90 17.89
N ALA A 63 -6.24 -16.48 17.20
CA ALA A 63 -7.06 -17.56 17.73
C ALA A 63 -6.21 -18.81 18.02
N ASP A 64 -5.29 -19.17 17.12
CA ASP A 64 -4.34 -20.27 17.31
C ASP A 64 -3.48 -20.07 18.56
N VAL A 65 -2.86 -18.89 18.73
CA VAL A 65 -2.06 -18.57 19.93
C VAL A 65 -2.90 -18.69 21.20
N ARG A 66 -4.12 -18.14 21.20
CA ARG A 66 -5.03 -18.23 22.35
C ARG A 66 -5.40 -19.68 22.69
N ALA A 67 -5.65 -20.50 21.68
CA ALA A 67 -5.98 -21.91 21.87
C ALA A 67 -4.79 -22.70 22.44
N TYR A 68 -3.58 -22.43 21.94
CA TYR A 68 -2.35 -23.02 22.47
C TYR A 68 -2.12 -22.62 23.93
N ASP A 69 -2.24 -21.32 24.25
CA ASP A 69 -2.07 -20.83 25.62
C ASP A 69 -3.14 -21.41 26.57
N ALA A 70 -4.38 -21.57 26.10
CA ALA A 70 -5.44 -22.24 26.86
C ALA A 70 -5.11 -23.71 27.15
N ALA A 71 -4.55 -24.45 26.18
CA ALA A 71 -4.11 -25.82 26.39
C ALA A 71 -2.99 -25.90 27.45
N VAL A 72 -2.01 -24.98 27.38
CA VAL A 72 -0.95 -24.91 28.39
C VAL A 72 -1.51 -24.59 29.79
N ASN A 73 -2.44 -23.64 29.89
CA ASN A 73 -3.09 -23.30 31.15
C ASN A 73 -3.97 -24.44 31.70
N ALA A 74 -4.49 -25.31 30.82
CA ALA A 74 -5.21 -26.52 31.21
C ALA A 74 -4.29 -27.66 31.69
N GLY A 75 -2.97 -27.44 31.74
CA GLY A 75 -1.99 -28.36 32.29
C GLY A 75 -1.18 -29.15 31.26
N TRP A 76 -1.38 -28.90 29.96
CA TRP A 76 -0.53 -29.50 28.93
C TRP A 76 0.86 -28.88 28.94
N SER A 77 1.91 -29.71 28.99
CA SER A 77 3.26 -29.21 28.79
C SER A 77 3.53 -28.96 27.29
N GLN A 78 4.41 -28.00 27.00
CA GLN A 78 4.83 -27.73 25.62
C GLN A 78 5.50 -28.94 24.95
N ALA A 79 6.13 -29.81 25.74
CA ALA A 79 6.77 -31.03 25.23
C ALA A 79 5.72 -32.04 24.76
N GLU A 80 4.62 -32.19 25.51
CA GLU A 80 3.50 -33.06 25.14
C GLU A 80 2.79 -32.54 23.89
N LEU A 81 2.49 -31.24 23.83
CA LEU A 81 1.89 -30.62 22.65
C LEU A 81 2.75 -30.81 21.40
N ARG A 82 4.08 -30.65 21.51
CA ARG A 82 5.00 -30.94 20.41
C ARG A 82 5.00 -32.42 20.01
N LYS A 83 4.94 -33.34 20.99
CA LYS A 83 4.93 -34.78 20.74
C LYS A 83 3.69 -35.23 19.96
N ILE A 84 2.55 -34.58 20.18
CA ILE A 84 1.31 -34.82 19.44
C ILE A 84 1.17 -33.99 18.16
N GLY A 85 2.22 -33.26 17.77
CA GLY A 85 2.26 -32.51 16.51
C GLY A 85 1.63 -31.10 16.56
N LEU A 86 1.40 -30.55 17.75
CA LEU A 86 0.93 -29.18 17.97
C LEU A 86 2.08 -28.31 18.53
N PRO A 87 3.09 -27.95 17.71
CA PRO A 87 4.13 -27.04 18.16
C PRO A 87 3.55 -25.63 18.38
N PRO A 88 4.19 -24.80 19.23
CA PRO A 88 3.79 -23.41 19.39
C PRO A 88 3.89 -22.64 18.06
N ALA A 89 2.94 -21.72 17.83
CA ALA A 89 2.88 -20.90 16.62
C ALA A 89 4.20 -20.18 16.31
N ALA A 90 4.63 -20.13 15.04
CA ALA A 90 5.91 -19.54 14.63
C ALA A 90 6.07 -18.05 15.07
N LYS A 91 4.96 -17.32 15.26
CA LYS A 91 4.96 -15.93 15.74
C LYS A 91 5.42 -15.80 17.19
N THR A 92 5.13 -16.76 18.07
CA THR A 92 5.63 -16.73 19.46
C THR A 92 7.16 -16.91 19.51
N THR A 93 7.72 -17.71 18.60
CA THR A 93 9.18 -17.90 18.49
C THR A 93 9.91 -16.60 18.12
N ARG A 94 9.33 -15.78 17.24
CA ARG A 94 9.94 -14.50 16.80
C ARG A 94 9.91 -13.44 17.91
N VAL A 95 8.81 -13.33 18.66
CA VAL A 95 8.70 -12.38 19.79
C VAL A 95 9.59 -12.80 20.97
N ALA A 96 9.64 -14.09 21.29
CA ALA A 96 10.52 -14.63 22.33
C ALA A 96 12.02 -14.47 22.00
N ARG A 97 12.37 -14.40 20.70
CA ARG A 97 13.74 -14.10 20.25
C ARG A 97 14.09 -12.62 20.40
N ARG A 98 13.15 -11.70 20.09
CA ARG A 98 13.34 -10.25 20.27
C ARG A 98 13.43 -9.82 21.74
N ARG A 99 12.66 -10.44 22.65
CA ARG A 99 12.75 -10.13 24.09
C ARG A 99 14.11 -10.51 24.70
N ARG A 100 14.76 -11.57 24.19
CA ARG A 100 16.11 -11.97 24.66
C ARG A 100 17.22 -11.03 24.19
N THR A 101 17.06 -10.35 23.06
CA THR A 101 18.07 -9.40 22.54
C THR A 101 17.94 -7.99 23.12
N ALA A 102 16.77 -7.62 23.65
CA ALA A 102 16.56 -6.31 24.28
C ALA A 102 17.02 -6.24 25.75
N ALA A 103 17.47 -7.36 26.34
CA ALA A 103 17.97 -7.44 27.71
C ALA A 103 19.51 -7.39 27.81
N ALA A 104 20.21 -7.08 26.72
CA ALA A 104 21.65 -6.82 26.79
C ALA A 104 21.88 -5.40 27.33
N PRO A 105 22.62 -5.21 28.45
CA PRO A 105 22.90 -3.88 28.99
C PRO A 105 23.83 -3.13 28.03
N THR A 106 23.39 -1.96 27.57
CA THR A 106 24.22 -0.98 26.87
C THR A 106 25.21 -0.36 27.87
N PRO A 107 26.53 -0.30 27.60
CA PRO A 107 27.44 0.53 28.38
C PRO A 107 27.19 2.02 28.07
N ASP A 108 27.22 2.85 29.12
CA ASP A 108 26.93 4.30 29.10
C ASP A 108 27.76 5.10 28.07
N PRO A 109 27.16 6.09 27.37
CA PRO A 109 27.91 7.10 26.65
C PRO A 109 28.28 8.27 27.58
N VAL A 110 29.59 8.54 27.68
CA VAL A 110 30.18 9.76 28.25
C VAL A 110 29.70 11.03 27.51
N PRO A 111 29.36 12.14 28.22
CA PRO A 111 28.87 13.35 27.57
C PRO A 111 30.02 14.18 26.98
N GLN A 112 30.03 14.34 25.66
CA GLN A 112 30.92 15.24 24.95
C GLN A 112 30.23 16.60 24.79
N SER A 113 30.37 17.44 25.82
CA SER A 113 30.05 18.86 25.74
C SER A 113 31.26 19.60 25.16
N ALA A 114 31.25 19.90 23.86
CA ALA A 114 32.03 20.99 23.26
C ALA A 114 31.55 21.25 21.82
N GLU A 115 31.56 22.53 21.41
CA GLU A 115 31.61 23.00 20.01
C GLU A 115 30.30 23.07 19.20
N GLN A 116 29.33 23.91 19.60
CA GLN A 116 28.36 24.47 18.63
C GLN A 116 28.04 25.96 18.79
N GLU A 117 28.73 26.69 19.66
CA GLU A 117 28.49 28.11 19.89
C GLU A 117 29.67 28.92 19.37
N LEU A 118 29.72 29.26 18.07
CA LEU A 118 30.54 30.37 17.51
C LEU A 118 30.34 30.71 16.01
N GLN A 119 29.43 30.07 15.26
CA GLN A 119 29.34 30.30 13.79
C GLN A 119 28.05 30.96 13.28
N GLN A 120 27.32 31.74 14.09
CA GLN A 120 26.05 32.36 13.65
C GLN A 120 26.03 33.91 13.62
N HIS A 121 27.18 34.58 13.49
CA HIS A 121 27.17 36.04 13.39
C HIS A 121 28.13 36.65 12.36
N GLU A 122 28.02 36.22 11.09
CA GLU A 122 28.40 37.01 9.91
C GLU A 122 27.46 36.56 8.76
N GLY A 123 26.76 37.35 7.95
CA GLY A 123 26.56 38.79 7.82
C GLY A 123 25.76 39.00 6.51
N HIS A 124 24.76 39.91 6.52
CA HIS A 124 24.13 40.62 5.38
C HIS A 124 23.49 39.81 4.21
N PRO A 125 22.44 40.30 3.52
CA PRO A 125 22.44 41.64 2.91
C PRO A 125 21.11 42.41 2.85
N SER A 126 21.23 43.73 2.68
CA SER A 126 20.25 44.59 2.01
C SER A 126 20.98 45.50 1.03
#